data_AF-A0AAX6H7W7-F1
#
_entry.id   AF-A0AAX6H7W7-F1
#
_cell.length_a   1.000
_cell.length_b   1.000
_cell.length_c   1.000
_cell.angle_alpha   90.00
_cell.angle_beta   90.00
_cell.angle_gamma   90.00
#
_symmetry.space_group_name_H-M   'P 1'
#
loop_
_entity.id
_entity.type
_entity.pdbx_description
1 polymer ?
#
loop_
_entity_poly.entity_id
_entity_poly.type
_entity_poly.pdbx_seq_one_letter_code
_entity_poly.pdbx_strand_id
1 'polypeptide(L)'
;MDVNFWGSVYPTYYAIPHLRNSRGSIIVNASIAGRFPTARLSLYNASKAAMIRFYETLRSELGSDVKITILTPGYVASELTKGKALQKGGEFGFNEEVRDVQVGPLPVGYTKKCAEVIVDCARRGDEYVTWPSWYSPFHVVMCVAPELVNWFSRTFYVTKPGDSPGNTLSKKILEMTRAKKFLYPPSILTQTSNLVMDGECGKKALGPDRG
;
A
#
# COMPACT_ATOMS: atom_id res chain seq x y z
N MET A 1 -3.39 -7.70 14.21
CA MET A 1 -2.10 -7.58 14.92
C MET A 1 -1.24 -8.81 14.67
N ASP A 2 -1.80 -10.00 14.77
CA ASP A 2 -1.11 -11.29 14.66
C ASP A 2 -0.20 -11.42 13.42
N VAL A 3 -0.72 -11.09 12.24
CA VAL A 3 0.07 -11.21 11.00
C VAL A 3 1.16 -10.14 10.90
N ASN A 4 0.79 -8.86 10.96
CA ASN A 4 1.75 -7.78 10.69
C ASN A 4 2.77 -7.62 11.82
N PHE A 5 2.31 -7.61 13.07
CA PHE A 5 3.15 -7.31 14.23
C PHE A 5 3.79 -8.58 14.77
N TRP A 6 2.99 -9.51 15.31
CA TRP A 6 3.54 -10.73 15.91
C TRP A 6 4.26 -11.63 14.92
N GLY A 7 3.76 -11.71 13.68
CA GLY A 7 4.42 -12.42 12.58
C GLY A 7 5.79 -11.85 12.20
N SER A 8 6.10 -10.61 12.59
CA SER A 8 7.44 -10.03 12.43
C SER A 8 8.28 -10.16 13.71
N VAL A 9 7.66 -9.94 14.87
CA VAL A 9 8.32 -9.97 16.19
C VAL A 9 8.87 -11.36 16.52
N TYR A 10 8.07 -12.42 16.36
CA TYR A 10 8.51 -13.77 16.74
C TYR A 10 9.71 -14.25 15.90
N PRO A 11 9.71 -14.20 14.55
CA PRO A 11 10.89 -14.58 13.78
C PRO A 11 12.10 -13.73 14.11
N THR A 12 11.90 -12.42 14.37
CA THR A 12 12.99 -11.53 14.78
C THR A 12 13.64 -12.01 16.07
N TYR A 13 12.83 -12.30 17.10
CA TYR A 13 13.32 -12.76 18.39
C TYR A 13 14.23 -14.00 18.25
N TYR A 14 13.78 -15.00 17.49
CA TYR A 14 14.58 -16.22 17.26
C TYR A 14 15.77 -15.99 16.33
N ALA A 15 15.72 -15.01 15.42
CA ALA A 15 16.81 -14.72 14.50
C ALA A 15 17.95 -13.92 15.14
N ILE A 16 17.71 -13.18 16.23
CA ILE A 16 18.70 -12.28 16.87
C ILE A 16 20.06 -12.97 17.11
N PRO A 17 20.16 -14.16 17.73
CA PRO A 17 21.46 -14.80 17.97
C PRO A 17 22.24 -15.07 16.67
N HIS A 18 21.55 -15.51 15.61
CA HIS A 18 22.15 -15.79 14.31
C HIS A 18 22.57 -14.50 13.58
N LEU A 19 21.77 -13.45 13.71
CA LEU A 19 22.07 -12.13 13.15
C LEU A 19 23.27 -11.50 13.84
N ARG A 20 23.41 -11.62 15.16
CA ARG A 20 24.61 -11.18 15.89
C ARG A 20 25.86 -11.90 15.41
N ASN A 21 25.81 -13.23 15.30
CA ASN A 21 26.95 -14.05 14.87
C ASN A 21 27.39 -13.73 13.43
N SER A 22 26.43 -13.45 12.54
CA SER A 22 26.70 -13.13 11.14
C SER A 22 26.94 -11.64 10.86
N ARG A 23 26.80 -10.76 11.88
CA ARG A 23 26.71 -9.30 11.70
C ARG A 23 25.68 -8.91 10.65
N GLY A 24 24.54 -9.60 10.69
CA GLY A 24 23.44 -9.49 9.74
C GLY A 24 22.63 -8.20 9.90
N SER A 25 21.55 -8.13 9.13
CA SER A 25 20.63 -6.99 9.16
C SER A 25 19.17 -7.45 9.09
N ILE A 26 18.29 -6.61 9.62
CA ILE A 26 16.84 -6.78 9.58
C ILE A 26 16.27 -5.67 8.72
N ILE A 27 15.48 -6.04 7.71
CA ILE A 27 14.72 -5.11 6.89
C ILE A 27 13.25 -5.21 7.28
N VAL A 28 12.72 -4.14 7.87
CA VAL A 28 11.36 -4.10 8.40
C VAL A 28 10.44 -3.47 7.37
N ASN A 29 9.52 -4.24 6.83
CA ASN A 29 8.51 -3.74 5.89
C ASN A 29 7.32 -3.11 6.63
N ALA A 30 7.44 -1.85 7.02
CA ALA A 30 6.36 -1.08 7.63
C ALA A 30 5.45 -0.46 6.56
N SER A 31 5.07 0.81 6.72
CA SER A 31 4.26 1.56 5.74
C SER A 31 4.25 3.04 6.09
N ILE A 32 4.01 3.89 5.11
CA ILE A 32 3.63 5.28 5.35
C ILE A 32 2.39 5.36 6.26
N ALA A 33 1.46 4.41 6.18
CA ALA A 33 0.27 4.37 7.02
C ALA A 33 0.56 4.16 8.52
N GLY A 34 1.78 3.75 8.88
CA GLY A 34 2.24 3.71 10.28
C GLY A 34 2.71 5.06 10.81
N ARG A 35 3.01 6.03 9.93
CA ARG A 35 3.38 7.41 10.29
C ARG A 35 2.26 8.41 10.05
N PHE A 36 1.34 8.10 9.14
CA PHE A 36 0.28 9.00 8.72
C PHE A 36 -1.09 8.32 8.87
N PRO A 37 -2.08 8.99 9.49
CA PRO A 37 -3.41 8.44 9.64
C PRO A 37 -4.15 8.44 8.29
N THR A 38 -4.17 7.29 7.63
CA THR A 38 -5.01 7.06 6.46
C THR A 38 -6.40 6.58 6.90
N ALA A 39 -7.44 7.25 6.44
CA ALA A 39 -8.81 6.87 6.78
C ALA A 39 -9.12 5.45 6.25
N ARG A 40 -10.07 4.76 6.91
CA ARG A 40 -10.53 3.40 6.57
C ARG A 40 -9.52 2.27 6.79
N LEU A 41 -8.32 2.59 7.29
CA LEU A 41 -7.25 1.62 7.55
C LEU A 41 -6.81 1.58 9.02
N SER A 42 -7.66 1.98 9.97
CA SER A 42 -7.28 2.19 11.37
C SER A 42 -6.49 1.02 12.00
N LEU A 43 -6.95 -0.23 11.82
CA LEU A 43 -6.25 -1.42 12.36
C LEU A 43 -4.92 -1.70 11.63
N TYR A 44 -4.88 -1.47 10.32
CA TYR A 44 -3.65 -1.58 9.54
C TYR A 44 -2.62 -0.53 9.99
N ASN A 45 -3.05 0.74 10.12
CA ASN A 45 -2.24 1.86 10.58
C ASN A 45 -1.67 1.59 11.97
N ALA A 46 -2.52 1.16 12.91
CA ALA A 46 -2.09 0.77 14.26
C ALA A 46 -1.02 -0.32 14.22
N SER A 47 -1.22 -1.38 13.42
CA SER A 47 -0.25 -2.46 13.32
C SER A 47 1.09 -2.02 12.70
N LYS A 48 1.07 -1.14 11.69
CA LYS A 48 2.28 -0.60 11.06
C LYS A 48 2.99 0.41 11.94
N ALA A 49 2.25 1.22 12.71
CA ALA A 49 2.82 2.11 13.71
C ALA A 49 3.51 1.33 14.85
N ALA A 50 2.87 0.25 15.32
CA ALA A 50 3.46 -0.63 16.33
C ALA A 50 4.77 -1.25 15.85
N MET A 51 4.83 -1.72 14.60
CA MET A 51 6.09 -2.21 14.00
C MET A 51 7.17 -1.12 14.03
N ILE A 52 6.88 0.10 13.56
CA ILE A 52 7.87 1.19 13.53
C ILE A 52 8.46 1.41 14.93
N ARG A 53 7.60 1.61 15.95
CA ARG A 53 8.07 1.90 17.31
C ARG A 53 8.82 0.72 17.94
N PHE A 54 8.36 -0.50 17.72
CA PHE A 54 9.03 -1.69 18.23
C PHE A 54 10.44 -1.83 17.65
N TYR A 55 10.60 -1.72 16.33
CA TYR A 55 11.90 -1.88 15.68
C TYR A 55 12.84 -0.69 15.87
N GLU A 56 12.30 0.53 16.07
CA GLU A 56 13.10 1.68 16.52
C GLU A 56 13.73 1.42 17.89
N THR A 57 12.92 0.92 18.83
CA THR A 57 13.38 0.58 20.19
C THR A 57 14.39 -0.58 20.14
N LEU A 58 14.05 -1.66 19.43
CA LEU A 58 14.93 -2.83 19.29
C LEU A 58 16.28 -2.46 18.67
N ARG A 59 16.31 -1.54 17.71
CA ARG A 59 17.56 -1.07 17.11
C ARG A 59 18.44 -0.36 18.14
N SER A 60 17.85 0.47 19.01
CA SER A 60 18.58 1.11 20.11
C SER A 60 19.09 0.09 21.14
N GLU A 61 18.33 -0.97 21.41
CA GLU A 61 18.73 -2.05 22.31
C GLU A 61 19.84 -2.95 21.74
N LEU A 62 19.82 -3.22 20.42
CA LEU A 62 20.82 -4.06 19.75
C LEU A 62 22.09 -3.29 19.33
N GLY A 63 22.02 -1.96 19.24
CA GLY A 63 23.15 -1.12 18.87
C GLY A 63 23.78 -1.52 17.53
N SER A 64 25.10 -1.68 17.51
CA SER A 64 25.86 -2.07 16.30
C SER A 64 25.84 -3.57 16.01
N ASP A 65 25.29 -4.40 16.90
CA ASP A 65 25.35 -5.86 16.76
C ASP A 65 24.50 -6.36 15.59
N VAL A 66 23.36 -5.71 15.34
CA VAL A 66 22.42 -6.03 14.27
C VAL A 66 21.90 -4.75 13.66
N LYS A 67 22.12 -4.55 12.36
CA LYS A 67 21.60 -3.39 11.64
C LYS A 67 20.10 -3.53 11.41
N ILE A 68 19.32 -2.49 11.66
CA ILE A 68 17.88 -2.49 11.39
C ILE A 68 17.52 -1.32 10.47
N THR A 69 16.93 -1.66 9.32
CA THR A 69 16.42 -0.71 8.34
C THR A 69 14.90 -0.74 8.32
N ILE A 70 14.24 0.39 8.58
CA ILE A 70 12.78 0.50 8.60
C ILE A 70 12.29 1.10 7.29
N LEU A 71 11.55 0.31 6.54
CA LEU A 71 10.95 0.70 5.27
C LEU A 71 9.54 1.26 5.49
N THR A 72 9.28 2.46 5.00
CA THR A 72 7.93 3.07 4.96
C THR A 72 7.55 3.42 3.53
N PRO A 73 7.15 2.40 2.74
CA PRO A 73 6.62 2.64 1.41
C PRO A 73 5.25 3.33 1.47
N GLY A 74 5.00 4.24 0.53
CA GLY A 74 3.69 4.74 0.15
C GLY A 74 2.95 3.73 -0.71
N TYR A 75 2.08 4.22 -1.61
CA TYR A 75 1.34 3.32 -2.50
C TYR A 75 2.26 2.70 -3.56
N VAL A 76 2.30 1.37 -3.59
CA VAL A 76 3.10 0.55 -4.51
C VAL A 76 2.18 -0.36 -5.31
N ALA A 77 2.41 -0.47 -6.62
CA ALA A 77 1.61 -1.26 -7.55
C ALA A 77 1.57 -2.77 -7.19
N SER A 78 0.56 -3.17 -6.42
CA SER A 78 0.35 -4.52 -5.92
C SER A 78 -1.13 -4.89 -5.96
N GLU A 79 -1.45 -6.16 -5.71
CA GLU A 79 -2.84 -6.63 -5.59
C GLU A 79 -3.66 -5.84 -4.57
N LEU A 80 -3.03 -5.35 -3.50
CA LEU A 80 -3.66 -4.47 -2.50
C LEU A 80 -4.07 -3.12 -3.11
N THR A 81 -3.21 -2.50 -3.92
CA THR A 81 -3.53 -1.23 -4.60
C THR A 81 -4.37 -1.43 -5.86
N LYS A 82 -4.61 -2.67 -6.29
CA LYS A 82 -5.57 -2.98 -7.36
C LYS A 82 -7.01 -3.07 -6.84
N GLY A 83 -7.23 -2.95 -5.53
CA GLY A 83 -8.56 -2.99 -4.92
C GLY A 83 -9.04 -4.40 -4.64
N LYS A 84 -8.14 -5.38 -4.48
CA LYS A 84 -8.50 -6.72 -4.00
C LYS A 84 -9.01 -6.60 -2.56
N ALA A 85 -10.32 -6.66 -2.40
CA ALA A 85 -10.99 -6.53 -1.12
C ALA A 85 -11.93 -7.72 -0.90
N LEU A 86 -12.12 -8.08 0.37
CA LEU A 86 -13.13 -9.04 0.78
C LEU A 86 -14.50 -8.40 0.56
N GLN A 87 -15.31 -8.97 -0.34
CA GLN A 87 -16.65 -8.50 -0.61
C GLN A 87 -17.62 -8.98 0.48
N LYS A 88 -18.82 -8.39 0.54
CA LYS A 88 -19.86 -8.75 1.52
C LYS A 88 -20.25 -10.23 1.50
N GLY A 89 -19.97 -10.95 0.40
CA GLY A 89 -20.19 -12.39 0.26
C GLY A 89 -19.03 -13.30 0.70
N GLY A 90 -17.95 -12.74 1.28
CA GLY A 90 -16.77 -13.52 1.68
C GLY A 90 -15.81 -13.86 0.53
N GLU A 91 -16.15 -13.50 -0.71
CA GLU A 91 -15.28 -13.65 -1.87
C GLU A 91 -14.27 -12.50 -1.97
N PHE A 92 -13.04 -12.82 -2.39
CA PHE A 92 -12.06 -11.82 -2.76
C PHE A 92 -12.30 -11.38 -4.21
N GLY A 93 -12.69 -10.13 -4.41
CA GLY A 93 -12.79 -9.55 -5.76
C GLY A 93 -12.13 -8.18 -5.85
N PHE A 94 -11.91 -7.73 -7.08
CA PHE A 94 -11.34 -6.41 -7.35
C PHE A 94 -12.47 -5.38 -7.40
N ASN A 95 -12.43 -4.38 -6.52
CA ASN A 95 -13.37 -3.27 -6.53
C ASN A 95 -12.62 -1.97 -6.84
N GLU A 96 -12.82 -1.45 -8.05
CA GLU A 96 -12.19 -0.23 -8.53
C GLU A 96 -12.62 1.01 -7.74
N GLU A 97 -13.84 1.03 -7.18
CA GLU A 97 -14.30 2.14 -6.33
C GLU A 97 -13.60 2.12 -4.97
N VAL A 98 -13.39 0.94 -4.39
CA VAL A 98 -12.60 0.78 -3.16
C VAL A 98 -11.15 1.19 -3.40
N ARG A 99 -10.57 0.80 -4.55
CA ARG A 99 -9.24 1.24 -4.98
C ARG A 99 -9.15 2.76 -5.08
N ASP A 100 -10.03 3.38 -5.85
CA ASP A 100 -9.94 4.81 -6.19
C ASP A 100 -10.19 5.68 -4.95
N VAL A 101 -11.02 5.23 -4.01
CA VAL A 101 -11.20 5.91 -2.72
C VAL A 101 -10.04 5.63 -1.75
N GLN A 102 -9.44 4.44 -1.77
CA GLN A 102 -8.37 4.07 -0.85
C GLN A 102 -7.00 4.62 -1.26
N VAL A 103 -6.73 4.74 -2.57
CA VAL A 103 -5.51 5.35 -3.11
C VAL A 103 -5.68 6.86 -3.22
N GLY A 104 -6.87 7.33 -3.58
CA GLY A 104 -7.15 8.75 -3.75
C GLY A 104 -6.26 9.39 -4.83
N PRO A 105 -5.88 10.68 -4.69
CA PRO A 105 -5.11 11.40 -5.70
C PRO A 105 -3.59 11.11 -5.63
N LEU A 106 -3.17 10.17 -4.78
CA LEU A 106 -1.76 9.92 -4.55
C LEU A 106 -1.17 9.02 -5.65
N PRO A 107 0.03 9.35 -6.17
CA PRO A 107 0.65 8.55 -7.22
C PRO A 107 1.05 7.18 -6.67
N VAL A 108 0.80 6.15 -7.47
CA VAL A 108 1.22 4.78 -7.16
C VAL A 108 2.53 4.50 -7.85
N GLY A 109 3.55 4.14 -7.08
CA GLY A 109 4.84 3.84 -7.65
C GLY A 109 4.97 2.40 -8.17
N TYR A 110 5.90 2.20 -9.11
CA TYR A 110 6.29 0.87 -9.61
C TYR A 110 7.03 0.02 -8.57
N THR A 111 6.58 -1.24 -8.41
CA THR A 111 7.15 -2.22 -7.47
C THR A 111 8.62 -2.52 -7.70
N LYS A 112 9.03 -2.68 -8.96
CA LYS A 112 10.44 -2.90 -9.31
C LYS A 112 11.33 -1.77 -8.78
N LYS A 113 10.90 -0.52 -8.97
CA LYS A 113 11.67 0.64 -8.53
C LYS A 113 11.73 0.76 -7.01
N CYS A 114 10.62 0.45 -6.34
CA CYS A 114 10.59 0.36 -4.87
C CYS A 114 11.61 -0.67 -4.36
N ALA A 115 11.62 -1.88 -4.94
CA ALA A 115 12.53 -2.95 -4.55
C ALA A 115 14.01 -2.58 -4.76
N GLU A 116 14.35 -1.97 -5.91
CA GLU A 116 15.71 -1.46 -6.17
C GLU A 116 16.16 -0.49 -5.07
N VAL A 117 15.33 0.50 -4.75
CA VAL A 117 15.65 1.51 -3.72
C VAL A 117 15.81 0.86 -2.34
N ILE A 118 14.94 -0.09 -1.99
CA ILE A 118 15.01 -0.81 -0.72
C ILE A 118 16.35 -1.55 -0.57
N VAL A 119 16.75 -2.28 -1.61
CA VAL A 119 18.00 -3.05 -1.59
C VAL A 119 19.21 -2.11 -1.52
N ASP A 120 19.23 -1.04 -2.30
CA ASP A 120 20.34 -0.08 -2.29
C ASP A 120 20.48 0.60 -0.93
N CYS A 121 19.37 1.03 -0.32
CA CYS A 121 19.36 1.59 1.03
C CYS A 121 19.83 0.59 2.10
N ALA A 122 19.34 -0.65 2.04
CA ALA A 122 19.74 -1.69 2.98
C ALA A 122 21.24 -2.00 2.87
N ARG A 123 21.81 -1.99 1.65
CA ARG A 123 23.25 -2.17 1.42
C ARG A 123 24.09 -1.03 1.98
N ARG A 124 23.60 0.21 1.91
CA ARG A 124 24.25 1.38 2.54
C ARG A 124 24.17 1.36 4.07
N GLY A 125 23.22 0.61 4.62
CA GLY A 125 22.93 0.61 6.06
C GLY A 125 22.05 1.80 6.48
N ASP A 126 21.22 2.30 5.56
CA ASP A 126 20.27 3.36 5.87
C ASP A 126 19.31 2.87 6.96
N GLU A 127 19.08 3.70 7.95
CA GLU A 127 18.20 3.42 9.07
C GLU A 127 16.71 3.47 8.67
N TYR A 128 16.37 4.40 7.78
CA TYR A 128 15.01 4.63 7.30
C TYR A 128 14.97 4.75 5.79
N VAL A 129 13.97 4.12 5.18
CA VAL A 129 13.74 4.19 3.74
C VAL A 129 12.29 4.55 3.49
N THR A 130 12.05 5.77 3.04
CA THR A 130 10.71 6.21 2.63
C THR A 130 10.66 6.26 1.11
N TRP A 131 9.72 5.54 0.53
CA TRP A 131 9.55 5.52 -0.92
C TRP A 131 8.10 5.69 -1.35
N PRO A 132 7.78 6.58 -2.29
CA PRO A 132 8.65 7.63 -2.83
C PRO A 132 9.20 8.59 -1.76
N SER A 133 10.39 9.18 -1.99
CA SER A 133 11.07 10.02 -0.99
C SER A 133 10.35 11.35 -0.69
N TRP A 134 9.50 11.83 -1.60
CA TRP A 134 8.71 13.07 -1.41
C TRP A 134 7.69 12.99 -0.27
N TYR A 135 7.38 11.79 0.24
CA TYR A 135 6.58 11.63 1.46
C TYR A 135 7.30 12.06 2.74
N SER A 136 8.64 12.12 2.72
CA SER A 136 9.47 12.48 3.89
C SER A 136 9.21 13.91 4.41
N PRO A 137 9.27 14.99 3.59
CA PRO A 137 8.95 16.34 4.06
C PRO A 137 7.50 16.49 4.54
N PHE A 138 6.58 15.70 3.95
CA PHE A 138 5.20 15.64 4.42
C PHE A 138 5.11 15.18 5.87
N HIS A 139 5.99 14.30 6.33
CA HIS A 139 6.00 13.85 7.73
C HIS A 139 6.19 15.02 8.71
N VAL A 140 7.13 15.90 8.40
CA VAL A 140 7.47 17.05 9.25
C VAL A 140 6.30 18.04 9.33
N VAL A 141 5.69 18.36 8.19
CA VAL A 141 4.51 19.25 8.13
C VAL A 141 3.38 18.70 9.00
N MET A 142 3.18 17.39 8.99
CA MET A 142 2.08 16.73 9.69
C MET A 142 2.34 16.63 11.21
N CYS A 143 3.60 16.57 11.64
CA CYS A 143 3.97 16.67 13.04
C CYS A 143 3.76 18.08 13.60
N VAL A 144 3.93 19.12 12.78
CA VAL A 144 3.83 20.53 13.20
C VAL A 144 2.39 21.07 13.09
N ALA A 145 1.59 20.55 12.15
CA ALA A 145 0.22 20.99 11.90
C ALA A 145 -0.76 19.79 11.79
N PRO A 146 -1.05 19.09 12.91
CA PRO A 146 -1.96 17.94 12.93
C PRO A 146 -3.38 18.27 12.42
N GLU A 147 -3.82 19.51 12.56
CA GLU A 147 -5.13 19.99 12.09
C GLU A 147 -5.22 19.98 10.56
N LEU A 148 -4.13 20.28 9.86
CA LEU A 148 -4.07 20.25 8.39
C LEU A 148 -4.24 18.82 7.87
N VAL A 149 -3.67 17.84 8.59
CA VAL A 149 -3.83 16.40 8.30
C VAL A 149 -5.28 15.98 8.42
N ASN A 150 -5.91 16.37 9.53
CA ASN A 150 -7.29 16.02 9.82
C ASN A 150 -8.23 16.65 8.79
N TRP A 151 -7.98 17.90 8.40
CA TRP A 151 -8.70 18.57 7.33
C TRP A 151 -8.50 17.86 5.97
N PHE A 152 -7.27 17.51 5.61
CA PHE A 152 -6.97 16.80 4.36
C PHE A 152 -7.67 15.43 4.32
N SER A 153 -7.55 14.66 5.41
CA SER A 153 -8.18 13.34 5.54
C SER A 153 -9.71 13.42 5.42
N ARG A 154 -10.34 14.39 6.10
CA ARG A 154 -11.79 14.63 6.00
C ARG A 154 -12.22 15.06 4.60
N THR A 155 -11.42 15.88 3.93
CA THR A 155 -11.74 16.43 2.61
C THR A 155 -11.65 15.39 1.49
N PHE A 156 -10.65 14.50 1.55
CA PHE A 156 -10.36 13.58 0.44
C PHE A 156 -10.86 12.14 0.68
N TYR A 157 -10.93 11.67 1.93
CA TYR A 157 -11.15 10.25 2.23
C TYR A 157 -12.42 9.92 3.04
N VAL A 158 -13.05 10.92 3.67
CA VAL A 158 -14.28 10.74 4.46
C VAL A 158 -15.47 11.30 3.70
N THR A 159 -16.48 10.45 3.44
CA THR A 159 -17.78 10.86 2.91
C THR A 159 -18.65 11.40 4.03
N LYS A 160 -19.35 12.53 3.82
CA LYS A 160 -20.29 13.05 4.83
C LYS A 160 -21.52 12.13 4.93
N PRO A 161 -22.19 12.02 6.10
CA PRO A 161 -23.45 11.29 6.20
C PRO A 161 -24.48 11.89 5.24
N GLY A 162 -25.00 11.09 4.30
CA GLY A 162 -25.96 11.52 3.28
C GLY A 162 -25.39 11.69 1.85
N ASP A 163 -24.08 11.60 1.66
CA ASP A 163 -23.49 11.63 0.31
C ASP A 163 -23.59 10.25 -0.38
N SER A 164 -24.08 10.23 -1.63
CA SER A 164 -24.01 9.03 -2.49
C SER A 164 -22.54 8.57 -2.67
N PRO A 165 -22.27 7.25 -2.86
CA PRO A 165 -20.92 6.67 -2.98
C PRO A 165 -20.01 7.23 -4.10
N GLY A 166 -20.47 8.23 -4.86
CA GLY A 166 -19.75 8.90 -5.96
C GLY A 166 -19.22 10.31 -5.67
N ASN A 167 -19.52 10.95 -4.53
CA ASN A 167 -19.37 12.41 -4.39
C ASN A 167 -18.09 12.96 -3.71
N THR A 168 -17.09 12.13 -3.41
CA THR A 168 -15.83 12.63 -2.79
C THR A 168 -15.06 13.57 -3.75
N LEU A 169 -14.49 14.65 -3.21
CA LEU A 169 -13.65 15.60 -3.97
C LEU A 169 -12.52 14.89 -4.73
N SER A 170 -11.96 13.82 -4.16
CA SER A 170 -11.00 12.93 -4.83
C SER A 170 -11.55 12.34 -6.13
N LYS A 171 -12.78 11.77 -6.13
CA LYS A 171 -13.43 11.25 -7.36
C LYS A 171 -13.65 12.37 -8.37
N LYS A 172 -14.16 13.53 -7.93
CA LYS A 172 -14.39 14.69 -8.81
C LYS A 172 -13.10 15.19 -9.46
N ILE A 173 -12.01 15.29 -8.70
CA ILE A 173 -10.71 15.69 -9.23
C ILE A 173 -10.15 14.61 -10.17
N LEU A 174 -10.21 13.32 -9.78
CA LEU A 174 -9.77 12.20 -10.62
C LEU A 174 -10.49 12.14 -11.97
N GLU A 175 -11.80 12.41 -11.98
CA GLU A 175 -12.64 12.37 -13.17
C GLU A 175 -12.53 13.63 -14.04
N MET A 176 -12.47 14.82 -13.43
CA MET A 176 -12.31 16.07 -14.19
C MET A 176 -10.94 16.19 -14.87
N THR A 177 -9.88 15.61 -14.30
CA THR A 177 -8.52 15.82 -14.81
C THR A 177 -7.99 14.70 -15.70
N ARG A 178 -8.72 13.59 -15.92
CA ARG A 178 -8.17 12.36 -16.55
C ARG A 178 -6.84 11.90 -15.93
N ALA A 179 -6.51 12.37 -14.72
CA ALA A 179 -5.21 12.20 -14.10
C ALA A 179 -4.91 10.75 -13.70
N LYS A 180 -5.93 9.86 -13.72
CA LYS A 180 -5.75 8.41 -13.52
C LYS A 180 -4.65 7.82 -14.40
N LYS A 181 -4.53 8.26 -15.66
CA LYS A 181 -3.50 7.77 -16.61
C LYS A 181 -2.08 8.23 -16.25
N PHE A 182 -1.94 9.29 -15.47
CA PHE A 182 -0.66 9.85 -15.03
C PHE A 182 -0.27 9.40 -13.61
N LEU A 183 -1.26 9.28 -12.72
CA LEU A 183 -1.05 8.92 -11.31
C LEU A 183 -0.93 7.42 -11.09
N TYR A 184 -1.54 6.61 -11.96
CA TYR A 184 -1.53 5.15 -11.84
C TYR A 184 -0.71 4.50 -12.96
N PRO A 185 0.23 3.61 -12.62
CA PRO A 185 0.99 2.87 -13.61
C PRO A 185 0.05 1.93 -14.39
N PRO A 186 0.37 1.62 -15.68
CA PRO A 186 -0.48 0.79 -16.52
C PRO A 186 -0.85 -0.56 -15.89
N SER A 187 0.06 -1.16 -15.10
CA SER A 187 -0.13 -2.44 -14.41
C SER A 187 -1.31 -2.48 -13.42
N ILE A 188 -1.83 -1.32 -13.00
CA ILE A 188 -3.02 -1.21 -12.15
C ILE A 188 -4.30 -1.00 -12.99
N LEU A 189 -4.15 -0.55 -14.23
CA LEU A 189 -5.24 -0.19 -15.14
C LEU A 189 -5.64 -1.34 -16.10
N THR A 190 -4.79 -2.33 -16.36
CA THR A 190 -4.95 -3.27 -17.49
C THR A 190 -5.98 -4.41 -17.37
N GLN A 191 -6.87 -4.46 -16.38
CA GLN A 191 -7.78 -5.61 -16.24
C GLN A 191 -9.26 -5.37 -16.56
N THR A 192 -9.64 -4.18 -17.04
CA THR A 192 -11.04 -3.86 -17.35
C THR A 192 -11.44 -4.12 -18.82
N SER A 193 -10.56 -4.62 -19.70
CA SER A 193 -10.90 -4.83 -21.13
C SER A 193 -11.16 -6.27 -21.57
N ASN A 194 -10.90 -7.28 -20.73
CA ASN A 194 -10.96 -8.68 -21.18
C ASN A 194 -12.11 -9.51 -20.58
N LEU A 195 -13.14 -8.86 -20.01
CA LEU A 195 -14.32 -9.57 -19.47
C LEU A 195 -15.64 -9.23 -20.21
N VAL A 196 -15.59 -8.54 -21.36
CA VAL A 196 -16.80 -8.20 -22.15
C VAL A 196 -16.76 -8.74 -23.60
N MET A 197 -15.78 -9.58 -23.99
CA MET A 197 -15.66 -10.06 -25.37
C MET A 197 -15.64 -11.59 -25.57
N ASP A 198 -16.11 -12.39 -24.59
CA ASP A 198 -16.35 -13.84 -24.79
C ASP A 198 -17.86 -14.17 -24.73
N GLY A 199 -18.71 -13.28 -25.26
CA GLY A 199 -20.17 -13.43 -25.33
C GLY A 199 -20.74 -13.77 -26.70
N GLU A 200 -19.93 -13.82 -27.77
CA GLU A 200 -20.42 -14.09 -29.14
C GLU A 200 -19.39 -14.85 -29.98
N CYS A 201 -19.15 -16.12 -29.66
CA CYS A 201 -18.56 -17.05 -30.64
C CYS A 201 -19.09 -18.47 -30.39
N GLY A 202 -20.37 -18.68 -30.73
CA GLY A 202 -21.03 -19.96 -30.49
C GLY A 202 -22.32 -20.15 -31.29
N LYS A 203 -22.42 -19.60 -32.51
CA LYS A 203 -23.47 -19.93 -33.48
C LYS A 203 -22.93 -19.84 -34.90
N LYS A 204 -22.41 -20.94 -35.43
CA LYS A 204 -22.48 -21.38 -36.83
C LYS A 204 -21.55 -22.57 -37.08
N ALA A 205 -22.11 -23.77 -37.11
CA ALA A 205 -21.71 -24.87 -38.00
C ALA A 205 -22.68 -26.06 -37.79
N LEU A 206 -23.90 -25.94 -38.30
CA LEU A 206 -24.74 -27.08 -38.63
C LEU A 206 -24.67 -27.21 -40.16
N GLY A 207 -23.89 -28.19 -40.61
CA GLY A 207 -23.85 -28.67 -41.99
C GLY A 207 -24.07 -30.18 -41.97
N PRO A 208 -24.93 -30.73 -42.84
CA PRO A 208 -25.43 -32.09 -42.73
C PRO A 208 -24.43 -33.07 -43.33
N ASP A 209 -24.37 -34.29 -42.78
CA ASP A 209 -24.00 -35.42 -43.63
C ASP A 209 -24.89 -36.63 -43.33
N ARG A 210 -25.55 -37.08 -44.39
CA ARG A 210 -26.27 -38.35 -44.54
C ARG A 210 -25.47 -39.11 -45.60
N GLY A 211 -25.20 -40.38 -45.36
CA GLY A 211 -24.73 -41.31 -46.40
C GLY A 211 -23.60 -42.19 -45.93
#